data_AF-A0A4Q6E345-F1
#
_entry.id   AF-A0A4Q6E345-F1
#
_cell.length_a   1.000
_cell.length_b   1.000
_cell.length_c   1.000
_cell.angle_alpha   90.00
_cell.angle_beta   90.00
_cell.angle_gamma   90.00
#
_symmetry.space_group_name_H-M   'P 1'
#
loop_
_entity.id
_entity.type
_entity.pdbx_description
1 polymer ?
#
loop_
_entity_poly.entity_id
_entity_poly.type
_entity_poly.pdbx_seq_one_letter_code
_entity_poly.pdbx_strand_id
1 'polypeptide(L)'
;MKKINILCFFFLLFATAGCKKDFLKEDNKSNVVADDYFKTAPGYEQLVNSSYASFRNIYAEPWMYEVGTDMYLEANDVLPLGLSEYRTLNADDPNVTAYYSSLYQAIQTCNIGLYYNDKTAAATTLAQRKGELQFIRAYY
;
A
#
# COMPACT_ATOMS: atom_id res chain seq x y z
N MET A 1 30.78 32.65 -49.40
CA MET A 1 30.42 32.98 -48.00
C MET A 1 28.92 32.81 -47.73
N LYS A 2 27.99 33.43 -48.47
CA LYS A 2 26.52 33.27 -48.24
C LYS A 2 26.01 31.81 -48.27
N LYS A 3 26.53 30.97 -49.17
CA LYS A 3 26.16 29.54 -49.26
C LYS A 3 26.65 28.69 -48.07
N ILE A 4 27.80 29.06 -47.48
CA ILE A 4 28.34 28.41 -46.28
C ILE A 4 27.51 28.79 -45.06
N ASN A 5 27.11 30.05 -44.94
CA ASN A 5 26.26 30.50 -43.83
C ASN A 5 24.87 29.84 -43.85
N ILE A 6 24.30 29.62 -45.04
CA ILE A 6 23.03 28.88 -45.22
C ILE A 6 23.20 27.41 -44.82
N LEU A 7 24.31 26.77 -45.22
CA LEU A 7 24.63 25.39 -44.85
C LEU A 7 24.80 25.23 -43.33
N CYS A 8 25.50 26.17 -42.69
CA CYS A 8 25.67 26.19 -41.23
C CYS A 8 24.34 26.41 -40.50
N PHE A 9 23.45 27.25 -41.03
CA PHE A 9 22.13 27.48 -40.44
C PHE A 9 21.24 26.23 -40.54
N PHE A 10 21.29 25.51 -41.67
CA PHE A 10 20.56 24.25 -41.85
C PHE A 10 21.10 23.14 -40.93
N PHE A 11 22.41 23.10 -40.70
CA PHE A 11 23.04 22.17 -39.76
C PHE A 11 22.65 22.46 -38.30
N LEU A 12 22.54 23.73 -37.91
CA LEU A 12 22.05 24.12 -36.59
C LEU A 12 20.58 23.73 -36.35
N LEU A 13 19.73 23.84 -37.38
CA LEU A 13 18.32 23.41 -37.32
C LEU A 13 18.19 21.89 -37.13
N PHE A 14 19.05 21.10 -37.77
CA PHE A 14 19.09 19.64 -37.55
C PHE A 14 19.63 19.25 -36.17
N ALA A 15 20.57 20.02 -35.62
CA ALA A 15 21.16 19.75 -34.31
C ALA A 15 20.16 19.89 -33.15
N THR A 16 19.10 20.69 -33.32
CA THR A 16 18.04 20.86 -32.29
C THR A 16 16.90 19.85 -32.40
N ALA A 17 16.79 19.10 -33.51
CA ALA A 17 15.76 18.10 -33.73
C ALA A 17 16.05 16.73 -33.06
N GLY A 18 17.24 16.57 -32.44
CA GLY A 18 17.71 15.29 -31.91
C GLY A 18 17.22 14.91 -30.50
N CYS A 19 16.71 15.85 -29.70
CA CYS A 19 16.17 15.55 -28.37
C CYS A 19 14.79 14.88 -28.49
N LYS A 20 14.77 13.55 -28.61
CA LYS A 20 13.53 12.78 -28.54
C LYS A 20 12.88 13.02 -27.18
N LYS A 21 11.56 13.27 -27.15
CA LYS A 21 10.79 13.44 -25.91
C LYS A 21 10.94 12.26 -24.94
N ASP A 22 11.27 11.08 -25.47
CA ASP A 22 11.49 9.86 -24.70
C ASP A 22 12.82 9.83 -23.94
N PHE A 23 13.76 10.76 -24.19
CA PHE A 23 14.99 10.88 -23.39
C PHE A 23 14.72 11.20 -21.92
N LEU A 24 13.61 11.91 -21.63
CA LEU A 24 13.19 12.24 -20.27
C LEU A 24 12.27 11.18 -19.64
N LYS A 25 11.94 10.10 -20.37
CA LYS A 25 11.15 9.01 -19.81
C LYS A 25 12.09 8.00 -19.16
N GLU A 26 12.15 8.02 -17.83
CA GLU A 26 12.86 7.01 -17.07
C GLU A 26 12.11 5.68 -17.12
N ASP A 27 12.80 4.62 -17.56
CA ASP A 27 12.28 3.26 -17.57
C ASP A 27 12.69 2.56 -16.26
N ASN A 28 11.75 2.42 -15.33
CA ASN A 28 11.99 1.75 -14.06
C ASN A 28 11.89 0.22 -14.24
N LYS A 29 13.04 -0.42 -14.44
CA LYS A 29 13.13 -1.89 -14.56
C LYS A 29 13.13 -2.64 -13.23
N SER A 30 13.26 -1.93 -12.12
CA SER A 30 13.43 -2.54 -10.80
C SER A 30 12.13 -2.61 -10.01
N ASN A 31 11.16 -1.76 -10.31
CA ASN A 31 9.92 -1.67 -9.55
C ASN A 31 8.70 -1.65 -10.47
N VAL A 32 7.67 -2.38 -10.06
CA VAL A 32 6.39 -2.38 -10.77
C VAL A 32 5.65 -1.10 -10.41
N VAL A 33 5.28 -0.32 -11.43
CA VAL A 33 4.44 0.87 -11.24
C VAL A 33 3.06 0.40 -10.78
N ALA A 34 2.63 0.85 -9.59
CA ALA A 34 1.39 0.41 -8.95
C ALA A 34 0.19 0.52 -9.90
N ASP A 35 0.12 1.63 -10.63
CA ASP A 35 -0.97 1.95 -11.55
C ASP A 35 -1.00 0.99 -12.75
N ASP A 36 0.15 0.50 -13.23
CA ASP A 36 0.23 -0.43 -14.35
C ASP A 36 -0.17 -1.85 -13.94
N TYR A 37 0.11 -2.25 -12.70
CA TYR A 37 -0.19 -3.58 -12.21
C TYR A 37 -1.59 -3.71 -11.63
N PHE A 38 -2.03 -2.80 -10.78
CA PHE A 38 -3.34 -2.89 -10.11
C PHE A 38 -4.52 -2.64 -11.06
N LYS A 39 -4.28 -2.05 -12.22
CA LYS A 39 -5.28 -1.99 -13.31
C LYS A 39 -5.48 -3.32 -14.02
N THR A 40 -4.63 -4.32 -13.79
CA THR A 40 -4.84 -5.68 -14.31
C THR A 40 -5.70 -6.50 -13.36
N ALA A 41 -6.45 -7.47 -13.89
CA ALA A 41 -7.22 -8.41 -13.07
C ALA A 41 -6.36 -9.13 -11.98
N PRO A 42 -5.18 -9.72 -12.30
CA PRO A 42 -4.37 -10.37 -11.28
C PRO A 42 -3.81 -9.38 -10.25
N GLY A 43 -3.41 -8.18 -10.66
CA GLY A 43 -2.94 -7.17 -9.72
C GLY A 43 -4.03 -6.67 -8.78
N TYR A 44 -5.26 -6.51 -9.29
CA TYR A 44 -6.41 -6.17 -8.44
C TYR A 44 -6.75 -7.28 -7.45
N GLU A 45 -6.79 -8.54 -7.88
CA GLU A 45 -7.03 -9.66 -6.96
C GLU A 45 -5.92 -9.77 -5.91
N GLN A 46 -4.68 -9.37 -6.21
CA GLN A 46 -3.62 -9.26 -5.20
C GLN A 46 -3.95 -8.21 -4.14
N LEU A 47 -4.56 -7.06 -4.47
CA LEU A 47 -5.00 -6.07 -3.49
C LEU A 47 -6.10 -6.60 -2.58
N VAL A 48 -7.05 -7.36 -3.15
CA VAL A 48 -8.09 -8.05 -2.38
C VAL A 48 -7.45 -9.04 -1.42
N ASN A 49 -6.54 -9.89 -1.91
CA ASN A 49 -5.84 -10.88 -1.09
C ASN A 49 -5.00 -10.22 0.02
N SER A 50 -4.32 -9.11 -0.27
CA SER A 50 -3.58 -8.35 0.74
C SER A 50 -4.49 -7.77 1.81
N SER A 51 -5.70 -7.33 1.45
CA SER A 51 -6.70 -6.86 2.41
C SER A 51 -7.14 -7.99 3.35
N TYR A 52 -7.40 -9.19 2.83
CA TYR A 52 -7.65 -10.37 3.68
C TYR A 52 -6.43 -10.79 4.50
N ALA A 53 -5.22 -10.68 3.97
CA ALA A 53 -4.01 -11.06 4.70
C ALA A 53 -3.77 -10.18 5.93
N SER A 54 -4.26 -8.92 5.91
CA SER A 54 -4.04 -7.97 6.99
C SER A 54 -4.66 -8.38 8.34
N PHE A 55 -5.67 -9.26 8.35
CA PHE A 55 -6.22 -9.85 9.57
C PHE A 55 -5.15 -10.58 10.39
N ARG A 56 -4.17 -11.21 9.73
CA ARG A 56 -3.11 -11.96 10.43
C ARG A 56 -2.32 -11.08 11.39
N ASN A 57 -2.10 -9.81 11.04
CA ASN A 57 -1.32 -8.90 11.89
C ASN A 57 -2.10 -8.49 13.15
N ILE A 58 -3.43 -8.40 13.06
CA ILE A 58 -4.29 -8.03 14.18
C ILE A 58 -4.49 -9.21 15.13
N TYR A 59 -4.62 -10.42 14.58
CA TYR A 59 -4.88 -11.63 15.36
C TYR A 59 -3.64 -12.40 15.78
N ALA A 60 -2.45 -11.99 15.35
CA ALA A 60 -1.20 -12.63 15.77
C ALA A 60 -0.99 -12.51 17.28
N GLU A 61 -1.25 -11.32 17.84
CA GLU A 61 -1.05 -11.04 19.26
C GLU A 61 -2.29 -10.34 19.84
N PRO A 62 -3.08 -11.02 20.68
CA PRO A 62 -4.35 -10.49 21.16
C PRO A 62 -4.23 -9.53 22.37
N TRP A 63 -3.07 -8.90 22.55
CA TRP A 63 -2.77 -8.14 23.77
C TRP A 63 -3.68 -6.94 23.98
N MET A 64 -4.09 -6.25 22.91
CA MET A 64 -4.93 -5.05 23.01
C MET A 64 -6.40 -5.32 23.33
N TYR A 65 -6.89 -6.55 23.13
CA TYR A 65 -8.33 -6.85 23.22
C TYR A 65 -8.70 -8.05 24.09
N GLU A 66 -7.74 -8.91 24.50
CA GLU A 66 -8.01 -10.02 25.43
C GLU A 66 -7.34 -9.81 26.81
N VAL A 67 -6.18 -9.16 26.85
CA VAL A 67 -5.34 -9.03 28.05
C VAL A 67 -5.75 -7.81 28.89
N GLY A 68 -5.40 -7.79 30.18
CA GLY A 68 -5.80 -6.72 31.11
C GLY A 68 -7.15 -6.96 31.78
N THR A 69 -7.69 -8.17 31.63
CA THR A 69 -8.92 -8.64 32.27
C THR A 69 -8.61 -9.61 33.41
N ASP A 70 -9.60 -9.95 34.23
CA ASP A 70 -9.49 -10.97 35.29
C ASP A 70 -9.41 -12.40 34.74
N MET A 71 -9.62 -12.59 33.44
CA MET A 71 -9.61 -13.88 32.76
C MET A 71 -8.21 -14.37 32.39
N TYR A 72 -7.25 -13.45 32.23
CA TYR A 72 -5.91 -13.75 31.74
C TYR A 72 -4.84 -13.14 32.65
N LEU A 73 -3.94 -13.98 33.14
CA LEU A 73 -2.79 -13.58 33.94
C LEU A 73 -1.52 -14.21 33.35
N GLU A 74 -0.39 -13.55 33.56
CA GLU A 74 0.92 -14.05 33.19
C GLU A 74 1.21 -15.39 33.87
N ALA A 75 1.68 -16.37 33.11
CA ALA A 75 2.13 -17.66 33.63
C ALA A 75 3.66 -17.78 33.50
N ASN A 76 4.16 -18.32 32.39
CA ASN A 76 5.60 -18.41 32.08
C ASN A 76 6.04 -17.49 30.93
N ASP A 77 5.14 -17.16 29.99
CA ASP A 77 5.41 -16.21 28.92
C ASP A 77 5.11 -14.79 29.39
N VAL A 78 5.99 -13.85 29.04
CA VAL A 78 5.91 -12.47 29.49
C VAL A 78 4.84 -11.73 28.69
N LEU A 79 3.69 -11.50 29.33
CA LEU A 79 2.68 -10.58 28.82
C LEU A 79 3.20 -9.13 28.96
N PRO A 80 2.81 -8.21 28.07
CA PRO A 80 3.19 -6.82 28.21
C PRO A 80 2.60 -6.23 29.51
N LEU A 81 3.44 -5.95 30.51
CA LEU A 81 3.03 -5.42 31.82
C LEU A 81 2.18 -4.14 31.75
N GLY A 82 2.36 -3.35 30.69
CA GLY A 82 1.54 -2.17 30.41
C GLY A 82 0.09 -2.53 30.07
N LEU A 83 -0.15 -3.67 29.42
CA LEU A 83 -1.48 -4.09 28.98
C LEU A 83 -2.11 -5.14 29.90
N SER A 84 -1.31 -6.01 30.53
CA SER A 84 -1.80 -7.06 31.44
C SER A 84 -2.12 -6.55 32.83
N GLU A 85 -1.27 -5.69 33.38
CA GLU A 85 -1.38 -5.24 34.77
C GLU A 85 -1.50 -3.72 34.91
N TYR A 86 -1.45 -2.98 33.79
CA TYR A 86 -1.48 -1.51 33.75
C TYR A 86 -0.38 -0.84 34.59
N ARG A 87 0.71 -1.55 34.93
CA ARG A 87 1.78 -1.03 35.78
C ARG A 87 2.69 -0.05 35.05
N THR A 88 2.89 -0.26 33.76
CA THR A 88 3.84 0.52 32.94
C THR A 88 3.17 1.17 31.74
N LEU A 89 1.83 1.18 31.67
CA LEU A 89 1.11 1.78 30.55
C LEU A 89 1.37 3.28 30.49
N ASN A 90 1.85 3.73 29.35
CA ASN A 90 2.09 5.14 29.07
C ASN A 90 1.85 5.42 27.58
N ALA A 91 1.94 6.69 27.18
CA ALA A 91 1.63 7.12 25.82
C ALA A 91 2.57 6.53 24.75
N ASP A 92 3.78 6.10 25.14
CA ASP A 92 4.80 5.56 24.25
C ASP A 92 4.80 4.01 24.22
N ASP A 93 3.71 3.35 24.68
CA ASP A 93 3.64 1.90 24.66
C ASP A 93 3.75 1.35 23.22
N PRO A 94 4.76 0.49 22.95
CA PRO A 94 5.02 0.01 21.59
C PRO A 94 3.94 -0.92 21.07
N ASN A 95 3.23 -1.64 21.96
CA ASN A 95 2.18 -2.58 21.56
C ASN A 95 0.93 -1.83 21.13
N VAL A 96 0.57 -0.76 21.85
CA VAL A 96 -0.50 0.17 21.45
C VAL A 96 -0.17 0.77 20.08
N THR A 97 1.04 1.29 19.92
CA THR A 97 1.49 1.90 18.65
C THR A 97 1.46 0.91 17.49
N ALA A 98 1.97 -0.31 17.69
CA ALA A 98 2.00 -1.35 16.67
C ALA A 98 0.59 -1.81 16.25
N TYR A 99 -0.33 -1.95 17.21
CA TYR A 99 -1.72 -2.32 16.95
C TYR A 99 -2.42 -1.27 16.08
N TYR A 100 -2.39 0.00 16.49
CA TYR A 100 -3.01 1.07 15.72
C TYR A 100 -2.37 1.25 14.33
N SER A 101 -1.04 1.15 14.24
CA SER A 101 -0.34 1.22 12.96
C SER A 101 -0.79 0.12 12.01
N SER A 102 -0.97 -1.11 12.52
CA SER A 102 -1.46 -2.25 11.73
C SER A 102 -2.89 -2.03 11.23
N LEU A 103 -3.78 -1.50 12.08
CA LEU A 103 -5.16 -1.17 11.69
C LEU A 103 -5.19 -0.13 10.55
N TYR A 104 -4.46 0.98 10.69
CA TYR A 104 -4.44 2.03 9.67
C TYR A 104 -3.78 1.57 8.36
N GLN A 105 -2.75 0.72 8.42
CA GLN A 105 -2.17 0.08 7.24
C GLN A 105 -3.17 -0.83 6.52
N ALA A 106 -3.98 -1.57 7.28
CA ALA A 106 -5.03 -2.44 6.74
C ALA A 106 -6.16 -1.62 6.09
N ILE A 107 -6.63 -0.55 6.75
CA ILE A 107 -7.59 0.41 6.21
C ILE A 107 -7.06 1.02 4.90
N GLN A 108 -5.78 1.43 4.88
CA GLN A 108 -5.17 2.01 3.69
C GLN A 108 -5.10 1.00 2.54
N THR A 109 -4.78 -0.27 2.82
CA THR A 109 -4.78 -1.34 1.82
C THR A 109 -6.17 -1.51 1.21
N CYS A 110 -7.22 -1.50 2.04
CA CYS A 110 -8.60 -1.55 1.56
C CYS A 110 -8.97 -0.32 0.73
N ASN A 111 -8.54 0.87 1.13
CA ASN A 111 -8.78 2.12 0.38
C ASN A 111 -8.14 2.06 -1.02
N ILE A 112 -6.92 1.52 -1.12
CA ILE A 112 -6.25 1.30 -2.41
C ILE A 112 -7.07 0.32 -3.27
N GLY A 113 -7.50 -0.80 -2.70
CA GLY A 113 -8.40 -1.74 -3.39
C GLY A 113 -9.67 -1.05 -3.91
N LEU A 114 -10.35 -0.28 -3.07
CA LEU A 114 -11.57 0.45 -3.47
C LEU A 114 -11.32 1.49 -4.55
N TYR A 115 -10.16 2.16 -4.52
CA TYR A 115 -9.76 3.12 -5.54
C TYR A 115 -9.50 2.47 -6.91
N TYR A 116 -8.97 1.24 -6.93
CA TYR A 116 -8.68 0.50 -8.16
C TYR A 116 -9.85 -0.35 -8.67
N ASN A 117 -10.90 -0.57 -7.87
CA ASN A 117 -12.04 -1.40 -8.25
C ASN A 117 -12.77 -0.90 -9.52
N ASP A 118 -12.79 0.41 -9.78
CA ASP A 118 -13.36 1.02 -10.99
C ASP A 118 -12.33 1.26 -12.10
N LYS A 119 -11.05 0.95 -11.86
CA LYS A 119 -9.92 1.18 -12.78
C LYS A 119 -9.29 -0.11 -13.29
N THR A 120 -9.59 -1.23 -12.66
CA THR A 120 -9.10 -2.54 -13.08
C THR A 120 -9.84 -3.10 -14.29
N ALA A 121 -9.33 -4.19 -14.86
CA ALA A 121 -9.97 -4.92 -15.94
C ALA A 121 -11.37 -5.39 -15.54
N ALA A 122 -12.31 -5.36 -16.49
CA ALA A 122 -13.68 -5.77 -16.24
C ALA A 122 -13.76 -7.23 -15.78
N ALA A 123 -14.46 -7.48 -14.67
CA ALA A 123 -14.75 -8.81 -14.16
C ALA A 123 -16.15 -8.83 -13.53
N THR A 124 -16.81 -9.99 -13.57
CA THR A 124 -18.15 -10.16 -12.98
C THR A 124 -18.12 -10.13 -11.45
N THR A 125 -16.94 -10.32 -10.84
CA THR A 125 -16.71 -10.36 -9.39
C THR A 125 -16.54 -8.98 -8.76
N LEU A 126 -16.40 -7.90 -9.53
CA LEU A 126 -16.04 -6.58 -9.00
C LEU A 126 -17.03 -6.03 -7.96
N ALA A 127 -18.33 -6.22 -8.17
CA ALA A 127 -19.34 -5.80 -7.19
C ALA A 127 -19.17 -6.52 -5.84
N GLN A 128 -18.86 -7.82 -5.89
CA GLN A 128 -18.58 -8.62 -4.71
C GLN A 128 -17.28 -8.17 -4.04
N ARG A 129 -16.19 -8.01 -4.79
CA ARG A 129 -14.89 -7.55 -4.27
C ARG A 129 -14.99 -6.19 -3.61
N LYS A 130 -15.74 -5.27 -4.20
CA LYS A 130 -16.02 -3.97 -3.58
C LYS A 130 -16.71 -4.12 -2.23
N GLY A 131 -17.70 -5.02 -2.13
CA GLY A 131 -18.38 -5.32 -0.86
C GLY A 131 -17.44 -5.92 0.18
N GLU A 132 -16.60 -6.88 -0.21
CA GLU A 132 -15.57 -7.48 0.65
C GLU A 132 -14.61 -6.42 1.20
N LEU A 133 -14.04 -5.58 0.33
CA LEU A 133 -13.12 -4.50 0.72
C LEU A 133 -13.79 -3.46 1.63
N GLN A 134 -15.05 -3.12 1.40
CA GLN A 134 -15.81 -2.22 2.28
C GLN A 134 -16.05 -2.84 3.65
N PHE A 135 -16.40 -4.13 3.70
CA PHE A 135 -16.59 -4.85 4.95
C PHE A 135 -15.30 -4.93 5.76
N ILE A 136 -14.19 -5.36 5.14
CA ILE A 136 -12.89 -5.46 5.81
C ILE A 136 -12.45 -4.09 6.33
N ARG A 137 -12.61 -3.04 5.52
CA ARG A 137 -12.28 -1.67 5.96
C ARG A 137 -13.11 -1.21 7.15
N ALA A 138 -14.38 -1.59 7.22
CA ALA A 138 -15.27 -1.22 8.32
C ALA A 138 -15.05 -2.08 9.58
N TYR A 139 -14.45 -3.26 9.43
CA TYR A 139 -14.07 -4.13 10.54
C TYR A 139 -12.89 -3.54 11.34
N TYR A 140 -11.92 -2.91 10.66
CA TYR A 140 -10.79 -2.20 11.28
C TYR A 140 -11.18 -0.82 11.79
#